data_AF-W7RP89-F1
#
_entry.id   AF-W7RP89-F1
#
_cell.length_a   1.000
_cell.length_b   1.000
_cell.length_c   1.000
_cell.angle_alpha   90.00
_cell.angle_beta   90.00
_cell.angle_gamma   90.00
#
_symmetry.space_group_name_H-M   'P 1'
#
loop_
_entity.id
_entity.type
_entity.pdbx_description
1 polymer ?
#
loop_
_entity_poly.entity_id
_entity_poly.type
_entity_poly.pdbx_seq_one_letter_code
_entity_poly.pdbx_strand_id
1 'polypeptide(L)'
;MFAKMKISYDSKEWANMYTIIYMKADYEPWWKFEGWEAFIQTHDTFEAKEQFELALQHKLAHFRSTYDNEAVKEGQYWAFWSEDESFYCEACDDDAQVYHGIIACKMEDM
;
A
#
# COMPACT_ATOMS: atom_id res chain seq x y z
N MET A 1 38.22 -27.42 8.40
CA MET A 1 37.63 -27.31 7.04
C MET A 1 36.21 -26.81 7.22
N PHE A 2 35.94 -25.53 6.96
CA PHE A 2 34.58 -24.98 7.04
C PHE A 2 34.13 -24.63 5.63
N ALA A 3 33.12 -25.36 5.15
CA ALA A 3 32.50 -25.10 3.86
C ALA A 3 31.85 -23.71 3.89
N LYS A 4 32.34 -22.78 3.06
CA LYS A 4 31.62 -21.55 2.73
C LYS A 4 30.41 -21.97 1.89
N MET A 5 29.24 -22.02 2.51
CA MET A 5 27.97 -22.03 1.79
C MET A 5 27.85 -20.71 1.03
N LYS A 6 28.16 -20.70 -0.26
CA LYS A 6 27.81 -19.58 -1.14
C LYS A 6 26.33 -19.75 -1.49
N ILE A 7 25.48 -19.03 -0.79
CA ILE A 7 24.11 -18.79 -1.25
C ILE A 7 24.24 -17.88 -2.47
N SER A 8 24.08 -18.44 -3.67
CA SER A 8 23.90 -17.64 -4.88
C SER A 8 22.49 -17.09 -4.83
N TYR A 9 22.34 -15.84 -4.39
CA TYR A 9 21.09 -15.12 -4.51
C TYR A 9 20.93 -14.73 -5.97
N ASP A 10 20.10 -15.50 -6.71
CA ASP A 10 19.79 -15.19 -8.10
C ASP A 10 18.98 -13.89 -8.12
N SER A 11 19.64 -12.80 -8.48
CA SER A 11 19.10 -11.44 -8.44
C SER A 11 17.99 -11.18 -9.46
N LYS A 12 17.45 -12.23 -10.09
CA LYS A 12 16.30 -12.16 -11.00
C LYS A 12 14.97 -12.46 -10.34
N GLU A 13 14.94 -13.16 -9.21
CA GLU A 13 13.66 -13.58 -8.61
C GLU A 13 12.92 -12.44 -7.91
N TRP A 14 13.65 -11.46 -7.38
CA TRP A 14 13.04 -10.30 -6.69
C TRP A 14 12.52 -9.21 -7.65
N ALA A 15 12.98 -9.17 -8.90
CA ALA A 15 12.53 -8.19 -9.90
C ALA A 15 11.07 -8.41 -10.36
N ASN A 16 10.49 -9.58 -10.07
CA ASN A 16 9.14 -9.93 -10.51
C ASN A 16 8.07 -9.86 -9.41
N MET A 17 8.39 -9.34 -8.22
CA MET A 17 7.42 -9.29 -7.13
C MET A 17 6.46 -8.11 -7.28
N TYR A 18 5.17 -8.42 -7.20
CA TYR A 18 4.09 -7.43 -7.14
C TYR A 18 3.63 -7.31 -5.69
N THR A 19 3.35 -6.10 -5.24
CA THR A 19 2.99 -5.84 -3.85
C THR A 19 1.77 -4.93 -3.77
N ILE A 20 0.79 -5.34 -2.96
CA ILE A 20 -0.30 -4.47 -2.54
C ILE A 20 0.02 -3.98 -1.13
N ILE A 21 0.20 -2.68 -0.97
CA ILE A 21 0.38 -2.05 0.33
C ILE A 21 -0.96 -1.45 0.74
N TYR A 22 -1.36 -1.68 1.99
CA TYR A 22 -2.44 -0.94 2.63
C TYR A 22 -1.86 -0.09 3.76
N MET A 23 -2.18 1.20 3.76
CA MET A 23 -1.79 2.14 4.80
C MET A 23 -2.99 2.95 5.30
N LYS A 24 -2.89 3.44 6.53
CA LYS A 24 -3.91 4.31 7.14
C LYS A 24 -3.23 5.55 7.69
N ALA A 25 -3.55 6.72 7.15
CA ALA A 25 -2.89 7.99 7.47
C ALA A 25 -3.87 9.16 7.39
N ASP A 26 -3.43 10.35 7.79
CA ASP A 26 -4.13 11.63 7.68
C ASP A 26 -3.90 12.33 6.33
N TYR A 27 -3.33 11.62 5.36
CA TYR A 27 -3.06 12.10 4.00
C TYR A 27 -3.19 10.97 2.98
N GLU A 28 -3.37 11.34 1.72
CA GLU A 28 -3.53 10.37 0.63
C GLU A 28 -2.23 9.62 0.31
N PRO A 29 -2.31 8.34 -0.14
CA PRO A 29 -1.16 7.45 -0.22
C PRO A 29 -0.11 7.81 -1.29
N TRP A 30 -0.39 8.78 -2.17
CA TRP A 30 0.58 9.26 -3.16
C TRP A 30 1.55 10.32 -2.62
N TRP A 31 1.30 10.88 -1.43
CA TRP A 31 2.21 11.88 -0.87
C TRP A 31 3.51 11.27 -0.36
N LYS A 32 3.45 10.05 0.22
CA LYS A 32 4.60 9.28 0.71
C LYS A 32 5.63 10.18 1.43
N PHE A 33 5.17 10.96 2.40
CA PHE A 33 6.05 11.80 3.20
C PHE A 33 7.10 10.98 3.95
N GLU A 34 8.13 11.64 4.48
CA GLU A 34 9.16 10.95 5.26
C GLU A 34 8.53 10.17 6.43
N GLY A 35 8.87 8.87 6.54
CA GLY A 35 8.34 7.98 7.56
C GLY A 35 6.93 7.43 7.27
N TRP A 36 6.40 7.60 6.05
CA TRP A 36 5.09 7.06 5.67
C TRP A 36 4.97 5.54 5.88
N GLU A 37 6.10 4.81 5.84
CA GLU A 37 6.13 3.37 6.08
C GLU A 37 5.61 2.97 7.47
N ALA A 38 5.68 3.88 8.45
CA ALA A 38 5.15 3.65 9.80
C ALA A 38 3.61 3.53 9.82
N PHE A 39 2.92 4.02 8.78
CA PHE A 39 1.47 3.98 8.64
C PHE A 39 0.98 2.75 7.86
N ILE A 40 1.90 1.92 7.36
CA ILE A 40 1.58 0.67 6.66
C ILE A 40 0.91 -0.30 7.64
N GLN A 41 -0.25 -0.80 7.23
CA GLN A 41 -1.03 -1.78 7.96
C GLN A 41 -0.78 -3.21 7.43
N THR A 42 -0.70 -3.37 6.09
CA THR A 42 -0.39 -4.67 5.47
C THR A 42 0.49 -4.54 4.23
N HIS A 43 1.22 -5.62 3.95
CA HIS A 43 2.02 -5.83 2.75
C HIS A 43 1.70 -7.22 2.20
N ASP A 44 1.02 -7.25 1.05
CA ASP A 44 0.62 -8.49 0.39
C ASP A 44 1.49 -8.66 -0.87
N THR A 45 2.38 -9.65 -0.89
CA THR A 45 3.31 -9.88 -2.01
C THR A 45 2.88 -11.07 -2.86
N PHE A 46 3.14 -10.96 -4.17
CA PHE A 46 2.72 -11.93 -5.17
C PHE A 46 3.84 -12.13 -6.19
N GLU A 47 4.12 -13.38 -6.53
CA GLU A 47 5.07 -13.73 -7.59
C GLU A 47 4.43 -13.68 -8.99
N ALA A 48 3.12 -13.94 -9.06
CA ALA A 48 2.36 -13.97 -10.30
C ALA A 48 1.49 -12.72 -10.45
N LYS A 49 1.57 -12.07 -11.63
CA LYS A 49 0.81 -10.84 -11.94
C LYS A 49 -0.69 -11.08 -11.86
N GLU A 50 -1.16 -12.23 -12.34
CA GLU A 50 -2.59 -12.57 -12.35
C GLU A 50 -3.15 -12.71 -10.93
N GLN A 51 -2.36 -13.26 -9.99
CA GLN A 51 -2.77 -13.37 -8.59
C GLN A 51 -2.81 -12.00 -7.93
N PHE A 52 -1.83 -11.14 -8.22
CA PHE A 52 -1.79 -9.76 -7.78
C PHE A 52 -3.00 -8.96 -8.29
N GLU A 53 -3.31 -9.04 -9.59
CA GLU A 53 -4.43 -8.31 -10.19
C GLU A 53 -5.77 -8.75 -9.60
N LEU A 54 -5.96 -10.07 -9.41
CA LEU A 54 -7.16 -10.60 -8.78
C LEU A 54 -7.28 -10.12 -7.33
N ALA A 55 -6.20 -10.21 -6.54
CA ALA A 55 -6.19 -9.75 -5.16
C ALA A 55 -6.46 -8.24 -5.05
N LEU A 56 -5.87 -7.44 -5.95
CA LEU A 56 -6.07 -6.00 -6.02
C LEU A 56 -7.54 -5.67 -6.34
N GLN A 57 -8.12 -6.32 -7.35
CA GLN A 57 -9.53 -6.12 -7.70
C GLN A 57 -10.46 -6.45 -6.52
N HIS A 58 -10.21 -7.55 -5.82
CA HIS A 58 -10.98 -7.93 -4.65
C HIS A 58 -10.85 -6.91 -3.51
N LYS A 59 -9.62 -6.45 -3.23
CA LYS A 59 -9.35 -5.45 -2.18
C LYS A 59 -10.02 -4.11 -2.50
N LEU A 60 -9.90 -3.64 -3.75
CA LEU A 60 -10.56 -2.42 -4.21
C LEU A 60 -12.08 -2.52 -4.15
N ALA A 61 -12.66 -3.66 -4.57
CA ALA A 61 -14.11 -3.86 -4.48
C ALA A 61 -14.60 -3.83 -3.03
N HIS A 62 -13.85 -4.46 -2.11
CA HIS A 62 -14.17 -4.41 -0.69
C HIS A 62 -14.13 -2.97 -0.15
N PHE A 63 -13.08 -2.20 -0.45
CA PHE A 63 -12.94 -0.83 0.04
C PHE A 63 -14.02 0.09 -0.55
N ARG A 64 -14.34 -0.02 -1.85
CA ARG A 64 -15.46 0.70 -2.48
C ARG A 64 -16.83 0.39 -1.89
N SER A 65 -17.01 -0.80 -1.30
CA SER A 65 -18.24 -1.15 -0.58
C SER A 65 -18.25 -0.70 0.89
N THR A 66 -17.09 -0.31 1.41
CA THR A 66 -16.89 0.05 2.83
C THR A 66 -16.85 1.56 3.04
N TYR A 67 -16.27 2.30 2.09
CA TYR A 67 -16.05 3.74 2.17
C TYR A 67 -16.86 4.48 1.12
N ASP A 68 -17.33 5.67 1.47
CA ASP A 68 -18.23 6.46 0.61
C ASP A 68 -17.51 7.18 -0.52
N ASN A 69 -16.23 7.51 -0.29
CA ASN A 69 -15.43 8.30 -1.21
C ASN A 69 -14.18 7.54 -1.69
N GLU A 70 -13.78 7.84 -2.93
CA GLU A 70 -12.58 7.29 -3.58
C GLU A 70 -11.88 8.37 -4.41
N ALA A 71 -10.55 8.40 -4.33
CA ALA A 71 -9.70 9.14 -5.26
C ALA A 71 -8.61 8.21 -5.80
N VAL A 72 -8.34 8.30 -7.10
CA VAL A 72 -7.37 7.44 -7.79
C VAL A 72 -6.31 8.28 -8.47
N LYS A 73 -5.04 7.91 -8.32
CA LYS A 73 -3.92 8.58 -8.99
C LYS A 73 -3.04 7.56 -9.71
N GLU A 74 -2.70 7.87 -10.96
CA GLU A 74 -1.76 7.10 -11.82
C GLU A 74 -2.10 5.61 -12.01
N GLY A 75 -3.32 5.19 -11.67
CA GLY A 75 -3.71 3.78 -11.74
C GLY A 75 -2.95 2.86 -10.77
N GLN A 76 -2.23 3.45 -9.80
CA GLN A 76 -1.40 2.74 -8.82
C GLN A 76 -1.77 3.10 -7.37
N TYR A 77 -2.42 4.23 -7.16
CA TYR A 77 -2.75 4.75 -5.84
C TYR A 77 -4.26 4.94 -5.73
N TRP A 78 -4.83 4.44 -4.63
CA TRP A 78 -6.24 4.65 -4.28
C TRP A 78 -6.34 5.15 -2.85
N ALA A 79 -7.01 6.27 -2.66
CA ALA A 79 -7.40 6.78 -1.35
C ALA A 79 -8.89 6.54 -1.16
N PHE A 80 -9.27 5.95 -0.03
CA PHE A 80 -10.66 5.76 0.39
C PHE A 80 -10.90 6.49 1.71
N TRP A 81 -12.08 7.06 1.90
CA TRP A 81 -12.47 7.68 3.16
C TRP A 81 -13.99 7.80 3.29
N SER A 82 -14.45 7.92 4.53
CA SER A 82 -15.82 8.31 4.86
C SER A 82 -15.81 9.58 5.70
N GLU A 83 -16.84 10.41 5.55
CA GLU A 83 -16.93 11.70 6.26
C GLU A 83 -17.10 11.52 7.77
N ASP A 84 -17.59 10.36 8.22
CA ASP A 84 -17.75 10.01 9.63
C ASP A 84 -16.48 9.41 10.27
N GLU A 85 -15.40 9.21 9.50
CA GLU A 85 -14.13 8.71 9.99
C GLU A 85 -13.05 9.81 10.02
N SER A 86 -12.93 10.50 11.15
CA SER A 86 -11.90 11.50 11.41
C SER A 86 -11.32 11.35 12.83
N PHE A 87 -10.21 12.03 13.10
CA PHE A 87 -9.65 12.14 14.45
C PHE A 87 -9.11 13.54 14.70
N TYR A 88 -9.17 13.99 15.96
CA TYR A 88 -8.58 15.26 16.33
C TYR A 88 -7.04 15.15 16.34
N CYS A 89 -6.38 15.94 15.50
CA CYS A 89 -4.93 16.00 15.42
C CYS A 89 -4.39 17.15 16.25
N GLU A 90 -3.73 16.84 17.37
CA GLU A 90 -3.17 17.87 18.27
C GLU A 90 -2.12 18.78 17.60
N ALA A 91 -1.39 18.25 16.60
CA ALA A 91 -0.39 19.04 15.88
C ALA A 91 -1.03 20.07 14.94
N CYS A 92 -2.22 19.78 14.42
CA CYS A 92 -2.97 20.66 13.52
C CYS A 92 -4.00 21.53 14.25
N ASP A 93 -4.37 21.18 15.48
CA ASP A 93 -5.47 21.78 16.25
C ASP A 93 -6.81 21.74 15.48
N ASP A 94 -7.04 20.64 14.76
CA ASP A 94 -8.23 20.44 13.92
C ASP A 94 -8.53 18.94 13.73
N ASP A 95 -9.73 18.63 13.23
CA ASP A 95 -10.11 17.27 12.86
C ASP A 95 -9.45 16.87 11.53
N ALA A 96 -8.60 15.85 11.60
CA ALA A 96 -7.94 15.27 10.44
C ALA A 96 -8.79 14.13 9.84
N GLN A 97 -8.98 14.18 8.52
CA GLN A 97 -9.60 13.10 7.76
C GLN A 97 -8.70 11.86 7.81
N VAL A 98 -9.30 10.70 8.06
CA VAL A 98 -8.62 9.42 7.91
C VAL A 98 -8.70 8.95 6.47
N TYR A 99 -7.56 8.62 5.89
CA TYR A 99 -7.46 7.99 4.57
C TYR A 99 -7.00 6.54 4.67
N HIS A 100 -7.73 5.70 3.95
CA HIS A 100 -7.44 4.29 3.72
C HIS A 100 -6.78 4.13 2.35
N GLY A 101 -5.45 4.04 2.34
CA GLY A 101 -4.64 4.03 1.13
C GLY A 101 -4.29 2.63 0.63
N ILE A 102 -4.57 2.33 -0.63
CA ILE A 102 -4.08 1.14 -1.33
C ILE A 102 -3.02 1.57 -2.36
N ILE A 103 -1.88 0.87 -2.39
CA ILE A 103 -0.79 1.10 -3.33
C ILE A 103 -0.44 -0.20 -4.05
N ALA A 104 -0.45 -0.17 -5.39
CA ALA A 104 -0.09 -1.28 -6.26
C ALA A 104 1.36 -1.14 -6.78
N CYS A 105 2.33 -1.69 -6.08
CA CYS A 105 3.75 -1.59 -6.48
C CYS A 105 4.18 -2.81 -7.30
N LYS A 106 5.06 -2.58 -8.28
CA LYS A 106 5.97 -3.61 -8.78
C LYS A 106 7.35 -3.30 -8.18
N MET A 107 8.05 -4.31 -7.68
CA MET A 107 9.34 -4.10 -6.97
C MET A 107 10.47 -3.57 -7.87
N GLU A 108 10.23 -3.37 -9.17
CA GLU A 108 11.13 -2.64 -10.08
C GLU A 108 11.09 -1.11 -9.90
N ASP A 109 10.10 -0.58 -9.17
CA ASP A 109 9.81 0.86 -9.00
C ASP A 109 10.06 1.39 -7.56
N MET A 110 10.78 0.64 -6.70
CA MET A 110 11.27 1.12 -5.39
C MET A 110 12.79 1.25 -5.39
#